data_AF-A0A347UA58-F1
#
_entry.id   AF-A0A347UA58-F1
#
_cell.length_a   1.000
_cell.length_b   1.000
_cell.length_c   1.000
_cell.angle_alpha   90.00
_cell.angle_beta   90.00
_cell.angle_gamma   90.00
#
_symmetry.space_group_name_H-M   'P 1'
#
loop_
_entity.id
_entity.type
_entity.pdbx_description
1 polymer ?
#
loop_
_entity_poly.entity_id
_entity_poly.type
_entity_poly.pdbx_seq_one_letter_code
_entity_poly.pdbx_strand_id
1 'polypeptide(L)'
;MNINYTHIFIDLVNELLASEQEYFQKIKTIKETKKSFPELRKIILNDYNISIESYEFNDNELFKNHIKQFILDSSDIFDINVDTLFNISKQVQVEYLLENISEKDAKLYYALANTLRDYGIYRDEKIVSFKNKNFWLQLLKKLYLLNYMSTTGFIDDFEGMYHMDKSIPEFVESIKFFKNHCNLDIYSIDYKIVFNKKQEEKIVSVIEKKLRQIDIFEFLSYVLHKSRLDKKIPFNYIINLSLKNIYQSNFKKTDDKTFSKTLEVFIHFINLYQLRQVSQWDYVFIDAKNIEEKLKKQIQHSSLYVLSYPLHTHTLISYVNNLAKDIFSNNDFYNKFKFTKEELITFLLNLEKTNDYTLIKIDKIQVNELQHILNFFSIDAKEININYSLPLNTSDTKNLFIHNPIIKYKNDYYIVGFKFFKMYFYNTLVEKTRLNINKNINGVIGNRIDDYVESIFSKRDSIQIFTGKYKISKNMIPECDLVIKTDDKIIFIENKNKYLTKDSFAGSSVHILQDFIRSFATSQFQLFRHEKYLKENSQIKFLDGKVLNYNDERIIKISLSPNNWYSIMSNINPNILLALMQIRFAFKEYAKAEEIKEFEATNKDLEKLTNMIEEIDKKLNFRT
;
A
#
# COMPACT_ATOMS: atom_id res chain seq x y z
N MET A 1 26.56 -3.99 -1.12
CA MET A 1 26.14 -4.84 0.01
C MET A 1 25.22 -4.00 0.87
N ASN A 2 24.06 -4.53 1.26
CA ASN A 2 23.24 -3.88 2.27
C ASN A 2 24.00 -3.93 3.60
N ILE A 3 24.06 -2.82 4.31
CA ILE A 3 24.61 -2.79 5.67
C ILE A 3 23.66 -3.61 6.55
N ASN A 4 24.20 -4.49 7.39
CA ASN A 4 23.44 -5.26 8.37
C ASN A 4 23.59 -4.56 9.73
N TYR A 5 22.66 -3.68 10.05
CA TYR A 5 22.73 -2.88 11.28
C TYR A 5 22.49 -3.73 12.53
N THR A 6 21.67 -4.78 12.42
CA THR A 6 21.43 -5.73 13.52
C THR A 6 22.71 -6.42 13.95
N HIS A 7 23.49 -6.93 12.99
CA HIS A 7 24.78 -7.56 13.29
C HIS A 7 25.75 -6.56 13.93
N ILE A 8 25.88 -5.35 13.37
CA ILE A 8 26.75 -4.30 13.91
C ILE A 8 26.34 -3.93 15.35
N PHE A 9 25.04 -3.81 15.61
CA PHE A 9 24.52 -3.51 16.94
C PHE A 9 24.82 -4.63 17.94
N ILE A 10 24.59 -5.89 17.55
CA ILE A 10 24.91 -7.06 18.38
C ILE A 10 26.40 -7.12 18.69
N ASP A 11 27.26 -6.86 17.70
CA ASP A 11 28.72 -6.82 17.88
C ASP A 11 29.12 -5.75 18.91
N LEU A 12 28.52 -4.56 18.86
CA LEU A 12 28.77 -3.48 19.82
C LEU A 12 28.35 -3.87 21.24
N VAL A 13 27.21 -4.53 21.40
CA VAL A 13 26.76 -5.03 22.72
C VAL A 13 27.72 -6.10 23.24
N ASN A 14 28.14 -7.03 22.40
CA ASN A 14 29.07 -8.09 22.79
C ASN A 14 30.47 -7.54 23.12
N GLU A 15 30.96 -6.59 22.34
CA GLU A 15 32.21 -5.86 22.59
C GLU A 15 32.16 -5.15 23.95
N LEU A 16 31.04 -4.50 24.27
CA LEU A 16 30.81 -3.91 25.60
C LEU A 16 30.85 -4.96 26.71
N LEU A 17 30.08 -6.06 26.57
CA LEU A 17 30.01 -7.09 27.61
C LEU A 17 31.35 -7.75 27.88
N ALA A 18 32.16 -7.95 26.84
CA ALA A 18 33.50 -8.50 26.96
C ALA A 18 34.48 -7.51 27.61
N SER A 19 34.46 -6.24 27.20
CA SER A 19 35.37 -5.22 27.73
C SER A 19 35.08 -4.79 29.17
N GLU A 20 33.81 -4.87 29.60
CA GLU A 20 33.36 -4.47 30.95
C GLU A 20 32.98 -5.66 31.84
N GLN A 21 33.40 -6.88 31.48
CA GLN A 21 32.98 -8.11 32.14
C GLN A 21 33.21 -8.08 33.66
N GLU A 22 34.42 -7.71 34.11
CA GLU A 22 34.77 -7.65 35.53
C GLU A 22 33.90 -6.65 36.29
N TYR A 23 33.70 -5.48 35.70
CA TYR A 23 32.89 -4.41 36.29
C TYR A 23 31.43 -4.83 36.40
N PHE A 24 30.83 -5.40 35.34
CA PHE A 24 29.45 -5.87 35.38
C PHE A 24 29.24 -7.05 36.33
N GLN A 25 30.23 -7.95 36.47
CA GLN A 25 30.17 -9.00 37.49
C GLN A 25 30.17 -8.42 38.91
N LYS A 26 31.01 -7.41 39.20
CA LYS A 26 31.01 -6.70 40.48
C LYS A 26 29.65 -6.08 40.79
N ILE A 27 29.05 -5.36 39.83
CA ILE A 27 27.71 -4.76 39.96
C ILE A 27 26.65 -5.84 40.22
N LYS A 28 26.70 -6.95 39.47
CA LYS A 28 25.77 -8.07 39.64
C LYS A 28 25.88 -8.71 41.03
N THR A 29 27.10 -9.00 41.49
CA THR A 29 27.33 -9.54 42.84
C THR A 29 26.78 -8.61 43.91
N ILE A 30 26.97 -7.29 43.80
CA ILE A 30 26.42 -6.31 44.75
C ILE A 30 24.88 -6.38 44.77
N LYS A 31 24.24 -6.44 43.59
CA LYS A 31 22.79 -6.53 43.47
C LYS A 31 22.23 -7.81 44.13
N GLU A 32 22.89 -8.95 43.92
CA GLU A 32 22.44 -10.25 44.43
C GLU A 32 22.74 -10.48 45.92
N THR A 33 23.90 -10.05 46.41
CA THR A 33 24.37 -10.37 47.77
C THR A 33 23.92 -9.38 48.84
N LYS A 34 23.83 -8.07 48.53
CA LYS A 34 23.60 -7.05 49.56
C LYS A 34 22.16 -6.63 49.76
N LYS A 35 21.25 -6.93 48.82
CA LYS A 35 19.84 -6.43 48.80
C LYS A 35 19.68 -4.91 49.04
N SER A 36 20.75 -4.11 48.97
CA SER A 36 20.73 -2.66 49.18
C SER A 36 20.74 -1.97 47.81
N PHE A 37 19.57 -1.91 47.18
CA PHE A 37 19.34 -1.08 45.98
C PHE A 37 19.90 0.35 46.11
N PRO A 38 19.80 1.03 47.28
CA PRO A 38 20.39 2.34 47.47
C PRO A 38 21.92 2.38 47.38
N GLU A 39 22.64 1.36 47.88
CA GLU A 39 24.10 1.31 47.76
C GLU A 39 24.55 1.13 46.31
N LEU A 40 23.89 0.25 45.56
CA LEU A 40 24.20 0.02 44.15
C LEU A 40 24.02 1.30 43.32
N ARG A 41 22.92 2.02 43.55
CA ARG A 41 22.62 3.28 42.86
C ARG A 41 23.68 4.34 43.16
N LYS A 42 24.09 4.49 44.42
CA LYS A 42 25.15 5.42 44.81
C LYS A 42 26.49 5.12 44.16
N ILE A 43 26.87 3.85 44.05
CA ILE A 43 28.11 3.45 43.35
C ILE A 43 28.05 3.90 41.89
N ILE A 44 26.95 3.59 41.19
CA ILE A 44 26.80 3.95 39.77
C ILE A 44 26.79 5.47 39.59
N LEU A 45 26.07 6.23 40.43
CA LEU A 45 26.06 7.69 40.35
C LEU A 45 27.45 8.31 40.58
N ASN A 46 28.20 7.78 41.56
CA ASN A 46 29.57 8.23 41.84
C ASN A 46 30.53 7.91 40.70
N ASP A 47 30.41 6.75 40.05
CA ASP A 47 31.24 6.37 38.90
C ASP A 47 31.09 7.35 37.71
N TYR A 48 29.98 8.10 37.67
CA TYR A 48 29.72 9.15 36.67
C TYR A 48 29.77 10.58 37.25
N ASN A 49 30.29 10.75 38.48
CA ASN A 49 30.39 12.05 39.16
C ASN A 49 29.06 12.83 39.24
N ILE A 50 27.94 12.13 39.46
CA ILE A 50 26.61 12.75 39.57
C ILE A 50 26.35 13.13 41.03
N SER A 51 26.23 14.43 41.32
CA SER A 51 25.89 14.95 42.64
C SER A 51 24.42 14.72 42.99
N ILE A 52 24.15 14.29 44.23
CA ILE A 52 22.79 14.20 44.78
C ILE A 52 22.52 15.52 45.51
N GLU A 53 21.90 16.48 44.84
CA GLU A 53 21.70 17.83 45.37
C GLU A 53 20.44 17.99 46.25
N SER A 54 19.53 17.00 46.26
CA SER A 54 18.37 16.98 47.18
C SER A 54 17.88 15.57 47.49
N TYR A 55 17.24 15.40 48.66
CA TYR A 55 16.60 14.15 49.09
C TYR A 55 15.32 13.79 48.30
N GLU A 56 14.89 14.64 47.35
CA GLU A 56 13.60 14.50 46.64
C GLU A 56 13.71 13.87 45.24
N PHE A 57 14.91 13.75 44.66
CA PHE A 57 15.06 13.14 43.34
C PHE A 57 15.24 11.62 43.41
N ASN A 58 14.49 10.90 42.58
CA ASN A 58 14.69 9.48 42.35
C ASN A 58 16.03 9.26 41.62
N ASP A 59 16.98 8.54 42.24
CA ASP A 59 18.30 8.21 41.68
C ASP A 59 18.26 7.75 40.20
N ASN A 60 17.21 7.01 39.84
CA ASN A 60 17.01 6.57 38.46
C ASN A 60 16.81 7.77 37.53
N GLU A 61 15.98 8.75 37.90
CA GLU A 61 15.74 9.96 37.10
C GLU A 61 17.00 10.82 36.95
N LEU A 62 17.83 10.92 37.98
CA LEU A 62 19.14 11.60 37.88
C LEU A 62 20.02 10.94 36.81
N PHE A 63 20.10 9.61 36.83
CA PHE A 63 20.90 8.88 35.85
C PHE A 63 20.30 8.94 34.43
N LYS A 64 18.97 8.91 34.31
CA LYS A 64 18.28 9.13 33.02
C LYS A 64 18.60 10.52 32.45
N ASN A 65 18.61 11.55 33.28
CA ASN A 65 18.97 12.91 32.86
C ASN A 65 20.43 12.99 32.43
N HIS A 66 21.34 12.31 33.11
CA HIS A 66 22.73 12.20 32.65
C HIS A 66 22.81 11.52 31.27
N ILE A 67 22.04 10.47 31.01
CA ILE A 67 22.02 9.80 29.69
C ILE A 67 21.52 10.77 28.61
N LYS A 68 20.44 11.50 28.88
CA LYS A 68 19.91 12.53 27.96
C LYS A 68 20.97 13.60 27.68
N GLN A 69 21.65 14.10 28.71
CA GLN A 69 22.67 15.12 28.55
C GLN A 69 23.86 14.62 27.72
N PHE A 70 24.32 13.38 27.95
CA PHE A 70 25.35 12.74 27.12
C PHE A 70 24.96 12.68 25.63
N ILE A 71 23.69 12.39 25.33
CA ILE A 71 23.17 12.39 23.95
C ILE A 71 23.11 13.82 23.38
N LEU A 72 22.68 14.80 24.18
CA LEU A 72 22.56 16.21 23.77
C LEU A 72 23.92 16.88 23.56
N ASP A 73 24.93 16.52 24.35
CA ASP A 73 26.29 17.07 24.25
C ASP A 73 27.11 16.43 23.12
N SER A 74 26.63 15.33 22.54
CA SER A 74 27.30 14.70 21.41
C SER A 74 27.38 15.66 20.20
N SER A 75 28.61 15.87 19.73
CA SER A 75 28.94 16.59 18.49
C SER A 75 28.93 15.66 17.26
N ASP A 76 28.47 14.41 17.42
CA ASP A 76 28.50 13.43 16.36
C ASP A 76 27.46 13.70 15.27
N ILE A 77 27.68 13.08 14.10
CA ILE A 77 26.77 13.15 12.97
C ILE A 77 25.63 12.14 13.15
N PHE A 78 24.41 12.64 13.13
CA PHE A 78 23.18 11.85 13.15
C PHE A 78 22.72 11.61 11.70
N ASP A 79 23.06 10.45 11.14
CA ASP A 79 22.85 10.13 9.71
C ASP A 79 22.02 8.85 9.47
N ILE A 80 21.79 8.02 10.48
CA ILE A 80 21.00 6.78 10.37
C ILE A 80 19.56 7.06 10.79
N ASN A 81 18.55 6.64 10.03
CA ASN A 81 17.14 6.79 10.45
C ASN A 81 16.84 5.98 11.73
N VAL A 82 16.06 6.54 12.66
CA VAL A 82 15.61 5.90 13.90
C VAL A 82 14.83 4.60 13.67
N ASP A 83 14.16 4.44 12.52
CA ASP A 83 13.51 3.19 12.08
C ASP A 83 14.48 2.01 12.04
N THR A 84 15.79 2.26 11.93
CA THR A 84 16.83 1.23 12.05
C THR A 84 16.75 0.51 13.39
N LEU A 85 16.49 1.22 14.51
CA LEU A 85 16.34 0.58 15.83
C LEU A 85 15.09 -0.29 15.91
N PHE A 86 14.00 0.12 15.26
CA PHE A 86 12.80 -0.72 15.13
C PHE A 86 13.10 -2.00 14.36
N ASN A 87 13.82 -1.88 13.23
CA ASN A 87 14.20 -3.01 12.40
C ASN A 87 15.16 -3.96 13.12
N ILE A 88 16.13 -3.45 13.88
CA ILE A 88 17.02 -4.24 14.75
C ILE A 88 16.19 -5.02 15.77
N SER A 89 15.28 -4.35 16.49
CA SER A 89 14.43 -4.99 17.50
C SER A 89 13.57 -6.11 16.91
N LYS A 90 13.05 -5.91 15.69
CA LYS A 90 12.28 -6.94 14.98
C LYS A 90 13.18 -8.08 14.46
N GLN A 91 14.37 -7.78 13.94
CA GLN A 91 15.32 -8.79 13.49
C GLN A 91 15.79 -9.68 14.65
N VAL A 92 16.09 -9.12 15.82
CA VAL A 92 16.44 -9.90 17.03
C VAL A 92 15.36 -10.91 17.37
N GLN A 93 14.08 -10.52 17.31
CA GLN A 93 12.97 -11.46 17.51
C GLN A 93 12.92 -12.55 16.43
N VAL A 94 13.19 -12.20 15.17
CA VAL A 94 13.30 -13.18 14.08
C VAL A 94 14.42 -14.19 14.36
N GLU A 95 15.61 -13.73 14.75
CA GLU A 95 16.74 -14.61 15.09
C GLU A 95 16.42 -15.53 16.26
N TYR A 96 15.74 -15.02 17.30
CA TYR A 96 15.30 -15.84 18.43
C TYR A 96 14.29 -16.90 18.02
N LEU A 97 13.25 -16.53 17.27
CA LEU A 97 12.23 -17.46 16.81
C LEU A 97 12.77 -18.47 15.77
N LEU A 98 13.86 -18.14 15.08
CA LEU A 98 14.62 -19.05 14.23
C LEU A 98 15.63 -19.92 15.02
N GLU A 99 15.74 -19.72 16.32
CA GLU A 99 16.66 -20.43 17.23
C GLU A 99 18.15 -20.16 16.94
N ASN A 100 18.47 -19.01 16.32
CA ASN A 100 19.84 -18.60 16.00
C ASN A 100 20.55 -17.91 17.17
N ILE A 101 19.79 -17.36 18.14
CA ILE A 101 20.31 -16.73 19.36
C ILE A 101 19.57 -17.26 20.58
N SER A 102 20.22 -17.24 21.74
CA SER A 102 19.60 -17.67 22.99
C SER A 102 18.51 -16.70 23.45
N GLU A 103 17.54 -17.17 24.24
CA GLU A 103 16.50 -16.31 24.81
C GLU A 103 17.10 -15.16 25.63
N LYS A 104 18.16 -15.45 26.39
CA LYS A 104 18.87 -14.47 27.21
C LYS A 104 19.47 -13.34 26.36
N ASP A 105 20.11 -13.70 25.24
CA ASP A 105 20.72 -12.72 24.36
C ASP A 105 19.65 -11.92 23.61
N ALA A 106 18.58 -12.59 23.17
CA ALA A 106 17.44 -11.94 22.54
C ALA A 106 16.80 -10.89 23.46
N LYS A 107 16.56 -11.24 24.74
CA LYS A 107 16.08 -10.34 25.79
C LYS A 107 16.94 -9.08 25.87
N LEU A 108 18.26 -9.28 25.98
CA LEU A 108 19.23 -8.21 26.11
C LEU A 108 19.24 -7.28 24.89
N TYR A 109 19.43 -7.83 23.69
CA TYR A 109 19.56 -7.02 22.47
C TYR A 109 18.28 -6.27 22.16
N TYR A 110 17.12 -6.92 22.31
CA TYR A 110 15.82 -6.31 22.10
C TYR A 110 15.58 -5.17 23.08
N ALA A 111 15.79 -5.42 24.38
CA ALA A 111 15.54 -4.42 25.41
C ALA A 111 16.44 -3.19 25.24
N LEU A 112 17.71 -3.36 24.89
CA LEU A 112 18.62 -2.24 24.61
C LEU A 112 18.17 -1.44 23.39
N ALA A 113 17.86 -2.10 22.27
CA ALA A 113 17.39 -1.43 21.05
C ALA A 113 16.06 -0.67 21.28
N ASN A 114 15.12 -1.28 22.00
CA ASN A 114 13.84 -0.66 22.33
C ASN A 114 13.99 0.51 23.31
N THR A 115 14.86 0.37 24.31
CA THR A 115 15.13 1.44 25.29
C THR A 115 15.78 2.65 24.62
N LEU A 116 16.74 2.45 23.71
CA LEU A 116 17.35 3.55 22.95
C LEU A 116 16.29 4.41 22.24
N ARG A 117 15.25 3.78 21.68
CA ARG A 117 14.11 4.49 21.10
C ARG A 117 13.37 5.32 22.16
N ASP A 118 13.01 4.71 23.29
CA ASP A 118 12.20 5.37 24.32
C ASP A 118 12.96 6.51 25.02
N TYR A 119 14.29 6.49 25.01
CA TYR A 119 15.16 7.54 25.58
C TYR A 119 15.43 8.72 24.65
N GLY A 120 14.88 8.71 23.42
CA GLY A 120 14.98 9.85 22.52
C GLY A 120 16.41 10.11 22.03
N ILE A 121 17.19 9.05 21.74
CA ILE A 121 18.60 9.17 21.32
C ILE A 121 18.79 9.83 19.94
N TYR A 122 17.75 10.39 19.36
CA TYR A 122 17.68 10.82 17.98
C TYR A 122 17.47 12.33 17.85
N ARG A 123 18.03 12.91 16.79
CA ARG A 123 17.82 14.30 16.35
C ARG A 123 17.23 14.25 14.94
N ASP A 124 16.11 14.95 14.73
CA ASP A 124 15.39 14.94 13.44
C ASP A 124 15.09 13.53 12.90
N GLU A 125 14.72 12.60 13.80
CA GLU A 125 14.47 11.17 13.53
C GLU A 125 15.70 10.39 13.04
N LYS A 126 16.90 10.90 13.30
CA LYS A 126 18.16 10.23 12.99
C LYS A 126 18.93 9.90 14.26
N ILE A 127 19.75 8.86 14.25
CA ILE A 127 20.65 8.41 15.32
C ILE A 127 22.11 8.51 14.85
N VAL A 128 23.03 8.52 15.81
CA VAL A 128 24.47 8.54 15.55
C VAL A 128 24.91 7.29 14.77
N SER A 129 25.80 7.48 13.80
CA SER A 129 26.37 6.38 13.03
C SER A 129 26.95 5.27 13.92
N PHE A 130 26.62 4.00 13.68
CA PHE A 130 27.25 2.87 14.38
C PHE A 130 28.77 2.76 14.15
N LYS A 131 29.32 3.54 13.21
CA LYS A 131 30.77 3.68 13.03
C LYS A 131 31.44 4.36 14.22
N ASN A 132 30.75 5.24 14.96
CA ASN A 132 31.29 5.82 16.18
C ASN A 132 31.16 4.83 17.35
N LYS A 133 32.07 3.86 17.39
CA LYS A 133 32.08 2.83 18.44
C LYS A 133 32.16 3.41 19.85
N ASN A 134 32.96 4.46 20.06
CA ASN A 134 33.15 5.03 21.40
C ASN A 134 31.84 5.59 21.97
N PHE A 135 31.11 6.37 21.17
CA PHE A 135 29.79 6.87 21.54
C PHE A 135 28.85 5.73 21.94
N TRP A 136 28.77 4.70 21.09
CA TRP A 136 27.85 3.58 21.30
C TRP A 136 28.23 2.72 22.50
N LEU A 137 29.51 2.39 22.70
CA LEU A 137 29.96 1.62 23.87
C LEU A 137 29.65 2.36 25.18
N GLN A 138 29.90 3.68 25.23
CA GLN A 138 29.56 4.49 26.40
C GLN A 138 28.06 4.56 26.66
N LEU A 139 27.25 4.76 25.61
CA LEU A 139 25.79 4.83 25.72
C LEU A 139 25.20 3.49 26.17
N LEU A 140 25.62 2.39 25.54
CA LEU A 140 25.19 1.04 25.88
C LEU A 140 25.60 0.67 27.31
N LYS A 141 26.80 1.07 27.77
CA LYS A 141 27.23 0.88 29.17
C LYS A 141 26.28 1.58 30.14
N LYS A 142 25.94 2.84 29.87
CA LYS A 142 25.00 3.61 30.70
C LYS A 142 23.62 2.96 30.73
N LEU A 143 23.09 2.53 29.58
CA LEU A 143 21.79 1.85 29.53
C LEU A 143 21.80 0.50 30.26
N TYR A 144 22.88 -0.27 30.11
CA TYR A 144 23.05 -1.52 30.83
C TYR A 144 23.03 -1.27 32.34
N LEU A 145 23.77 -0.28 32.85
CA LEU A 145 23.77 0.07 34.28
C LEU A 145 22.41 0.57 34.78
N LEU A 146 21.71 1.37 33.97
CA LEU A 146 20.34 1.83 34.27
C LEU A 146 19.39 0.64 34.48
N ASN A 147 19.52 -0.44 33.69
CA ASN A 147 18.75 -1.67 33.92
C ASN A 147 19.02 -2.24 35.32
N TYR A 148 20.28 -2.28 35.77
CA TYR A 148 20.62 -2.78 37.11
C TYR A 148 20.07 -1.90 38.24
N MET A 149 19.99 -0.58 38.05
CA MET A 149 19.43 0.37 39.03
C MET A 149 17.90 0.24 39.21
N SER A 150 17.21 -0.30 38.19
CA SER A 150 15.77 -0.53 38.23
C SER A 150 15.38 -1.77 39.05
N THR A 151 14.27 -1.67 39.78
CA THR A 151 13.77 -2.75 40.65
C THR A 151 13.25 -3.95 39.88
N THR A 152 12.63 -3.71 38.72
CA THR A 152 12.04 -4.74 37.87
C THR A 152 12.91 -5.14 36.68
N GLY A 153 13.91 -4.34 36.30
CA GLY A 153 14.64 -4.54 35.03
C GLY A 153 13.74 -4.22 33.84
N PHE A 154 14.24 -3.51 32.83
CA PHE A 154 13.55 -3.44 31.53
C PHE A 154 14.06 -4.52 30.55
N ILE A 155 15.14 -5.22 30.90
CA ILE A 155 15.66 -6.38 30.15
C ILE A 155 14.83 -7.64 30.41
N ASP A 156 14.27 -7.78 31.62
CA ASP A 156 13.55 -9.00 32.04
C ASP A 156 12.06 -9.00 31.65
N ASP A 157 11.48 -7.85 31.26
CA ASP A 157 10.06 -7.67 30.87
C ASP A 157 9.78 -8.05 29.39
N PHE A 158 10.32 -9.18 28.95
CA PHE A 158 10.29 -9.60 27.55
C PHE A 158 8.98 -10.32 27.15
N GLU A 159 8.35 -11.00 28.11
CA GLU A 159 7.15 -11.83 27.85
C GLU A 159 5.91 -10.98 27.49
N GLY A 160 5.78 -9.76 28.05
CA GLY A 160 4.70 -8.84 27.69
C GLY A 160 4.78 -8.29 26.26
N MET A 161 5.95 -8.36 25.62
CA MET A 161 6.25 -7.66 24.37
C MET A 161 6.10 -8.54 23.11
N TYR A 162 6.11 -9.88 23.26
CA TYR A 162 5.89 -10.86 22.19
C TYR A 162 4.46 -10.93 21.67
N HIS A 163 3.48 -10.63 22.53
CA HIS A 163 2.09 -10.96 22.26
C HIS A 163 1.33 -9.89 21.46
N MET A 164 1.97 -8.76 21.13
CA MET A 164 1.28 -7.62 20.50
C MET A 164 1.34 -7.62 18.96
N ASP A 165 2.40 -8.15 18.34
CA ASP A 165 2.54 -8.18 16.86
C ASP A 165 2.62 -9.61 16.30
N LYS A 166 1.47 -10.14 15.87
CA LYS A 166 1.37 -11.47 15.23
C LYS A 166 2.10 -11.58 13.89
N SER A 167 2.56 -10.47 13.28
CA SER A 167 3.23 -10.53 11.98
C SER A 167 4.64 -11.12 12.02
N ILE A 168 5.36 -10.96 13.13
CA ILE A 168 6.73 -11.50 13.27
C ILE A 168 6.69 -13.03 13.32
N PRO A 169 5.87 -13.68 14.16
CA PRO A 169 5.70 -15.13 14.12
C PRO A 169 5.29 -15.65 12.74
N GLU A 170 4.32 -15.03 12.06
CA GLU A 170 3.89 -15.45 10.72
C GLU A 170 5.02 -15.31 9.68
N PHE A 171 5.83 -14.24 9.78
CA PHE A 171 6.98 -14.03 8.93
C PHE A 171 8.05 -15.11 9.12
N VAL A 172 8.36 -15.45 10.37
CA VAL A 172 9.31 -16.53 10.71
C VAL A 172 8.78 -17.89 10.27
N GLU A 173 7.48 -18.14 10.42
CA GLU A 173 6.84 -19.35 9.92
C GLU A 173 7.03 -19.50 8.40
N SER A 174 6.90 -18.42 7.63
CA SER A 174 7.20 -18.44 6.19
C SER A 174 8.66 -18.78 5.88
N ILE A 175 9.63 -18.26 6.65
CA ILE A 175 11.05 -18.61 6.49
C ILE A 175 11.26 -20.10 6.77
N LYS A 176 10.75 -20.61 7.91
CA LYS A 176 10.83 -22.03 8.28
C LYS A 176 10.14 -22.92 7.24
N PHE A 177 9.02 -22.47 6.67
CA PHE A 177 8.29 -23.19 5.63
C PHE A 177 9.16 -23.50 4.42
N PHE A 178 9.86 -22.50 3.86
CA PHE A 178 10.69 -22.70 2.67
C PHE A 178 11.95 -23.52 2.95
N LYS A 179 12.55 -23.36 4.14
CA LYS A 179 13.65 -24.23 4.58
C LYS A 179 13.20 -25.69 4.62
N ASN A 180 12.11 -25.97 5.33
CA ASN A 180 11.69 -27.34 5.62
C ASN A 180 10.99 -28.05 4.44
N HIS A 181 10.23 -27.32 3.62
CA HIS A 181 9.39 -27.92 2.57
C HIS A 181 9.93 -27.70 1.16
N CYS A 182 10.81 -26.72 0.96
CA CYS A 182 11.35 -26.39 -0.36
C CYS A 182 12.88 -26.52 -0.44
N ASN A 183 13.56 -26.79 0.68
CA ASN A 183 15.02 -26.81 0.79
C ASN A 183 15.65 -25.50 0.26
N LEU A 184 15.05 -24.37 0.65
CA LEU A 184 15.48 -23.03 0.29
C LEU A 184 15.77 -22.23 1.55
N ASP A 185 17.04 -21.90 1.77
CA ASP A 185 17.44 -21.05 2.88
C ASP A 185 17.18 -19.58 2.55
N ILE A 186 16.19 -19.01 3.23
CA ILE A 186 15.80 -17.61 3.10
C ILE A 186 16.25 -16.88 4.35
N TYR A 187 16.94 -15.77 4.17
CA TYR A 187 17.45 -14.96 5.26
C TYR A 187 16.83 -13.56 5.23
N SER A 188 16.74 -12.97 6.41
CA SER A 188 16.36 -11.56 6.57
C SER A 188 17.56 -10.78 7.12
N ILE A 189 17.64 -9.51 6.73
CA ILE A 189 18.59 -8.54 7.26
C ILE A 189 17.77 -7.32 7.65
N ASP A 190 17.91 -6.87 8.90
CA ASP A 190 17.17 -5.73 9.44
C ASP A 190 15.66 -5.82 9.16
N TYR A 191 15.10 -6.99 9.46
CA TYR A 191 13.70 -7.37 9.30
C TYR A 191 13.17 -7.34 7.85
N LYS A 192 14.06 -7.34 6.85
CA LYS A 192 13.71 -7.40 5.42
C LYS A 192 14.31 -8.63 4.77
N ILE A 193 13.54 -9.32 3.93
CA ILE A 193 14.06 -10.46 3.17
C ILE A 193 15.07 -10.00 2.14
N VAL A 194 16.20 -10.70 2.07
CA VAL A 194 17.20 -10.51 1.01
C VAL A 194 17.25 -11.78 0.18
N PHE A 195 16.54 -11.77 -0.94
CA PHE A 195 16.55 -12.89 -1.86
C PHE A 195 17.90 -13.00 -2.57
N ASN A 196 18.47 -14.21 -2.55
CA ASN A 196 19.63 -14.54 -3.37
C ASN A 196 19.26 -14.54 -4.86
N LYS A 197 20.26 -14.40 -5.74
CA LYS A 197 20.04 -14.42 -7.20
C LYS A 197 19.25 -15.67 -7.61
N LYS A 198 18.16 -15.48 -8.35
CA LYS A 198 17.23 -16.53 -8.83
C LYS A 198 16.39 -17.22 -7.74
N GLN A 199 16.44 -16.78 -6.48
CA GLN A 199 15.75 -17.48 -5.38
C GLN A 199 14.23 -17.35 -5.48
N GLU A 200 13.74 -16.17 -5.86
CA GLU A 200 12.30 -15.96 -6.09
C GLU A 200 11.80 -16.83 -7.24
N GLU A 201 12.54 -16.91 -8.35
CA GLU A 201 12.22 -17.75 -9.50
C GLU A 201 12.19 -19.25 -9.14
N LYS A 202 13.08 -19.69 -8.24
CA LYS A 202 13.03 -21.06 -7.69
C LYS A 202 11.73 -21.30 -6.92
N ILE A 203 11.31 -20.37 -6.06
CA ILE A 203 10.03 -20.48 -5.33
C ILE A 203 8.86 -20.53 -6.31
N VAL A 204 8.84 -19.65 -7.32
CA VAL A 204 7.81 -19.67 -8.37
C VAL A 204 7.80 -21.01 -9.11
N SER A 205 8.96 -21.60 -9.43
CA SER A 205 9.03 -22.89 -10.09
C SER A 205 8.42 -24.03 -9.26
N VAL A 206 8.52 -23.97 -7.92
CA VAL A 206 7.87 -24.91 -7.00
C VAL A 206 6.35 -24.75 -7.06
N ILE A 207 5.86 -23.51 -7.07
CA ILE A 207 4.43 -23.20 -7.21
C ILE A 207 3.91 -23.73 -8.54
N GLU A 208 4.57 -23.43 -9.66
CA GLU A 208 4.15 -23.90 -10.99
C GLU A 208 4.17 -25.43 -11.09
N LYS A 209 5.15 -26.09 -10.47
CA LYS A 209 5.19 -27.56 -10.39
C LYS A 209 4.01 -28.13 -9.61
N LYS A 210 3.53 -27.44 -8.57
CA LYS A 210 2.31 -27.83 -7.83
C LYS A 210 1.04 -27.58 -8.66
N LEU A 211 0.94 -26.43 -9.31
CA LEU A 211 -0.18 -26.11 -10.21
C LEU A 211 -0.35 -27.17 -11.33
N ARG A 212 0.75 -27.66 -11.92
CA ARG A 212 0.71 -28.75 -12.92
C ARG A 212 0.10 -30.06 -12.44
N GLN A 213 0.04 -30.28 -11.13
CA GLN A 213 -0.43 -31.54 -10.53
C GLN A 213 -1.92 -31.53 -10.19
N ILE A 214 -2.59 -30.38 -10.34
CA ILE A 214 -3.97 -30.18 -9.92
C ILE A 214 -4.86 -29.74 -11.09
N ASP A 215 -6.16 -29.78 -10.87
CA ASP A 215 -7.09 -29.02 -11.69
C ASP A 215 -7.04 -27.55 -11.27
N ILE A 216 -6.47 -26.71 -12.14
CA ILE A 216 -6.29 -25.29 -11.84
C ILE A 216 -7.63 -24.53 -11.90
N PHE A 217 -8.63 -24.99 -12.68
CA PHE A 217 -9.96 -24.35 -12.71
C PHE A 217 -10.68 -24.56 -11.37
N GLU A 218 -10.70 -25.80 -10.89
CA GLU A 218 -11.27 -26.13 -9.58
C GLU A 218 -10.48 -25.48 -8.43
N PHE A 219 -9.15 -25.37 -8.55
CA PHE A 219 -8.35 -24.63 -7.58
C PHE A 219 -8.69 -23.14 -7.54
N LEU A 220 -8.90 -22.50 -8.70
CA LEU A 220 -9.36 -21.11 -8.77
C LEU A 220 -10.74 -20.97 -8.12
N SER A 221 -11.67 -21.91 -8.38
CA SER A 221 -12.97 -21.97 -7.70
C SER A 221 -12.79 -22.07 -6.18
N TYR A 222 -11.98 -23.02 -5.70
CA TYR A 222 -11.66 -23.21 -4.27
C TYR A 222 -11.11 -21.94 -3.62
N VAL A 223 -10.20 -21.22 -4.31
CA VAL A 223 -9.63 -19.96 -3.83
C VAL A 223 -10.71 -18.87 -3.76
N LEU A 224 -11.56 -18.73 -4.80
CA LEU A 224 -12.60 -17.72 -4.86
C LEU A 224 -13.76 -17.96 -3.88
N HIS A 225 -13.92 -19.18 -3.36
CA HIS A 225 -14.83 -19.52 -2.27
C HIS A 225 -14.30 -19.10 -0.89
N LYS A 226 -13.00 -18.80 -0.74
CA LYS A 226 -12.45 -18.29 0.52
C LYS A 226 -13.00 -16.89 0.83
N SER A 227 -13.03 -16.56 2.12
CA SER A 227 -13.47 -15.24 2.55
C SER A 227 -12.57 -14.16 1.96
N ARG A 228 -13.16 -13.22 1.21
CA ARG A 228 -12.46 -12.04 0.71
C ARG A 228 -11.88 -11.15 1.81
N LEU A 229 -12.37 -11.31 3.05
CA LEU A 229 -11.88 -10.59 4.22
C LEU A 229 -10.64 -11.26 4.83
N ASP A 230 -10.26 -12.44 4.35
CA ASP A 230 -9.03 -13.10 4.76
C ASP A 230 -7.82 -12.36 4.18
N LYS A 231 -7.18 -11.55 5.02
CA LYS A 231 -6.01 -10.75 4.68
C LYS A 231 -4.74 -11.58 4.47
N LYS A 232 -4.77 -12.89 4.72
CA LYS A 232 -3.62 -13.78 4.49
C LYS A 232 -3.51 -14.22 3.04
N ILE A 233 -4.61 -14.26 2.30
CA ILE A 233 -4.68 -14.82 0.96
C ILE A 233 -4.29 -13.76 -0.08
N PRO A 234 -3.19 -13.96 -0.84
CA PRO A 234 -2.80 -13.06 -1.92
C PRO A 234 -3.61 -13.33 -3.20
N PHE A 235 -4.91 -13.00 -3.18
CA PHE A 235 -5.86 -13.37 -4.24
C PHE A 235 -5.39 -13.01 -5.65
N ASN A 236 -4.95 -11.77 -5.87
CA ASN A 236 -4.55 -11.32 -7.21
C ASN A 236 -3.33 -12.06 -7.72
N TYR A 237 -2.35 -12.34 -6.85
CA TYR A 237 -1.16 -13.10 -7.24
C TYR A 237 -1.50 -14.55 -7.58
N ILE A 238 -2.29 -15.21 -6.73
CA ILE A 238 -2.74 -16.59 -6.95
C ILE A 238 -3.49 -16.71 -8.27
N ILE A 239 -4.46 -15.83 -8.51
CA ILE A 239 -5.32 -15.88 -9.69
C ILE A 239 -4.49 -15.66 -10.96
N ASN A 240 -3.65 -14.63 -11.00
CA ASN A 240 -2.88 -14.33 -12.20
C ASN A 240 -1.84 -15.41 -12.52
N LEU A 241 -1.13 -15.94 -11.51
CA LEU A 241 -0.15 -17.01 -11.73
C LEU A 241 -0.81 -18.34 -12.09
N SER A 242 -1.97 -18.64 -11.49
CA SER A 242 -2.75 -19.84 -11.84
C SER A 242 -3.26 -19.76 -13.28
N LEU A 243 -3.80 -18.61 -13.69
CA LEU A 243 -4.25 -18.37 -15.06
C LEU A 243 -3.12 -18.48 -16.08
N LYS A 244 -1.93 -17.94 -15.79
CA LYS A 244 -0.74 -18.12 -16.64
C LYS A 244 -0.41 -19.61 -16.89
N ASN A 245 -0.66 -20.47 -15.90
CA ASN A 245 -0.39 -21.90 -15.97
C ASN A 245 -1.62 -22.74 -16.37
N ILE A 246 -2.77 -22.11 -16.64
CA ILE A 246 -4.07 -22.79 -16.84
C ILE A 246 -4.02 -23.78 -18.02
N TYR A 247 -3.22 -23.49 -19.05
CA TYR A 247 -3.06 -24.39 -20.20
C TYR A 247 -2.43 -25.75 -19.83
N GLN A 248 -1.67 -25.80 -18.73
CA GLN A 248 -1.05 -27.01 -18.19
C GLN A 248 -1.97 -27.75 -17.21
N SER A 249 -3.20 -27.26 -16.98
CA SER A 249 -4.16 -27.91 -16.10
C SER A 249 -4.44 -29.33 -16.60
N ASN A 250 -4.29 -30.30 -15.70
CA ASN A 250 -4.40 -31.71 -16.03
C ASN A 250 -5.71 -32.36 -15.56
N PHE A 251 -6.65 -31.62 -14.94
CA PHE A 251 -7.94 -32.12 -14.43
C PHE A 251 -7.86 -33.39 -13.54
N LYS A 252 -6.69 -33.66 -12.95
CA LYS A 252 -6.38 -34.96 -12.30
C LYS A 252 -6.63 -34.97 -10.79
N LYS A 253 -6.37 -33.88 -10.08
CA LYS A 253 -6.52 -33.79 -8.62
C LYS A 253 -7.39 -32.60 -8.26
N THR A 254 -8.47 -32.89 -7.54
CA THR A 254 -9.51 -31.94 -7.16
C THR A 254 -9.78 -31.95 -5.64
N ASP A 255 -8.91 -32.55 -4.84
CA ASP A 255 -9.12 -32.65 -3.40
C ASP A 255 -8.65 -31.39 -2.64
N ASP A 256 -9.47 -30.97 -1.67
CA ASP A 256 -9.24 -29.78 -0.83
C ASP A 256 -7.90 -29.81 -0.09
N LYS A 257 -7.41 -31.00 0.29
CA LYS A 257 -6.13 -31.13 1.02
C LYS A 257 -4.96 -30.74 0.10
N THR A 258 -4.97 -31.16 -1.15
CA THR A 258 -3.98 -30.77 -2.16
C THR A 258 -4.10 -29.28 -2.51
N PHE A 259 -5.32 -28.75 -2.62
CA PHE A 259 -5.54 -27.31 -2.83
C PHE A 259 -5.04 -26.47 -1.67
N SER A 260 -5.30 -26.84 -0.42
CA SER A 260 -4.79 -26.15 0.77
C SER A 260 -3.26 -26.11 0.78
N LYS A 261 -2.60 -27.25 0.52
CA LYS A 261 -1.13 -27.32 0.42
C LYS A 261 -0.53 -26.54 -0.74
N THR A 262 -1.32 -26.22 -1.77
CA THR A 262 -0.89 -25.37 -2.88
C THR A 262 -1.05 -23.91 -2.50
N LEU A 263 -2.20 -23.56 -1.91
CA LEU A 263 -2.51 -22.24 -1.37
C LEU A 263 -1.48 -21.81 -0.30
N GLU A 264 -1.08 -22.70 0.60
CA GLU A 264 -0.07 -22.42 1.65
C GLU A 264 1.25 -21.91 1.07
N VAL A 265 1.73 -22.48 -0.04
CA VAL A 265 3.00 -22.03 -0.67
C VAL A 265 2.87 -20.59 -1.16
N PHE A 266 1.73 -20.23 -1.76
CA PHE A 266 1.45 -18.85 -2.17
C PHE A 266 1.39 -17.90 -0.98
N ILE A 267 0.66 -18.29 0.07
CA ILE A 267 0.51 -17.51 1.30
C ILE A 267 1.88 -17.23 1.92
N HIS A 268 2.70 -18.28 2.11
CA HIS A 268 4.02 -18.11 2.71
C HIS A 268 4.94 -17.29 1.81
N PHE A 269 4.92 -17.48 0.49
CA PHE A 269 5.76 -16.71 -0.43
C PHE A 269 5.44 -15.22 -0.37
N ILE A 270 4.18 -14.84 -0.49
CA ILE A 270 3.81 -13.41 -0.49
C ILE A 270 3.93 -12.77 0.89
N ASN A 271 3.85 -13.57 1.97
CA ASN A 271 4.11 -13.07 3.31
C ASN A 271 5.56 -12.59 3.51
N LEU A 272 6.53 -13.14 2.77
CA LEU A 272 7.93 -12.72 2.83
C LEU A 272 8.15 -11.25 2.41
N TYR A 273 7.21 -10.66 1.65
CA TYR A 273 7.27 -9.24 1.28
C TYR A 273 6.69 -8.32 2.36
N GLN A 274 6.05 -8.85 3.41
CA GLN A 274 5.54 -8.11 4.58
C GLN A 274 4.52 -6.99 4.23
N LEU A 275 3.73 -7.22 3.18
CA LEU A 275 2.78 -6.22 2.64
C LEU A 275 1.38 -6.25 3.29
N ARG A 276 1.08 -7.22 4.16
CA ARG A 276 -0.27 -7.42 4.75
C ARG A 276 -0.75 -6.30 5.68
N GLN A 277 0.19 -5.61 6.32
CA GLN A 277 -0.10 -4.58 7.31
C GLN A 277 -0.21 -3.21 6.62
N VAL A 278 -1.39 -2.92 6.10
CA VAL A 278 -1.80 -1.55 5.72
C VAL A 278 -3.00 -1.22 6.59
N SER A 279 -2.76 -0.59 7.74
CA SER A 279 -3.80 -0.13 8.66
C SER A 279 -4.14 1.33 8.40
N GLN A 280 -5.35 1.76 8.75
CA GLN A 280 -5.70 3.19 8.72
C GLN A 280 -4.80 4.00 9.67
N TRP A 281 -4.32 3.39 10.76
CA TRP A 281 -3.37 3.98 11.70
C TRP A 281 -2.01 4.27 11.08
N ASP A 282 -1.58 3.47 10.09
CA ASP A 282 -0.35 3.74 9.35
C ASP A 282 -0.42 5.09 8.63
N TYR A 283 -1.61 5.57 8.24
CA TYR A 283 -1.80 6.84 7.55
C TYR A 283 -2.01 8.03 8.48
N VAL A 284 -2.14 7.80 9.80
CA VAL A 284 -2.29 8.91 10.77
C VAL A 284 -1.03 9.75 10.82
N PHE A 285 0.14 9.12 10.78
CA PHE A 285 1.45 9.78 10.86
C PHE A 285 2.11 9.96 9.49
N ILE A 286 1.31 10.13 8.42
CA ILE A 286 1.85 10.35 7.08
C ILE A 286 2.43 11.77 6.96
N ASP A 287 3.65 11.89 6.43
CA ASP A 287 4.37 13.15 6.26
C ASP A 287 5.20 13.16 4.97
N ALA A 288 5.95 14.23 4.76
CA ALA A 288 6.80 14.42 3.59
C ALA A 288 7.91 13.36 3.45
N LYS A 289 8.36 12.77 4.57
CA LYS A 289 9.46 11.80 4.62
C LYS A 289 8.99 10.38 4.31
N ASN A 290 7.75 10.04 4.68
CA ASN A 290 7.25 8.66 4.60
C ASN A 290 6.12 8.41 3.59
N ILE A 291 5.54 9.47 2.99
CA ILE A 291 4.43 9.36 2.03
C ILE A 291 4.74 8.41 0.87
N GLU A 292 5.97 8.45 0.35
CA GLU A 292 6.43 7.59 -0.74
C GLU A 292 6.31 6.10 -0.37
N GLU A 293 6.87 5.72 0.77
CA GLU A 293 6.91 4.33 1.24
C GLU A 293 5.49 3.82 1.55
N LYS A 294 4.66 4.66 2.21
CA LYS A 294 3.27 4.32 2.55
C LYS A 294 2.45 4.04 1.28
N LEU A 295 2.48 4.95 0.30
CA LEU A 295 1.78 4.78 -0.97
C LEU A 295 2.26 3.53 -1.72
N LYS A 296 3.58 3.30 -1.76
CA LYS A 296 4.15 2.10 -2.37
C LYS A 296 3.64 0.82 -1.73
N LYS A 297 3.69 0.72 -0.39
CA LYS A 297 3.22 -0.45 0.35
C LYS A 297 1.74 -0.74 0.07
N GLN A 298 0.90 0.28 0.01
CA GLN A 298 -0.53 0.14 -0.27
C GLN A 298 -0.84 -0.29 -1.69
N ILE A 299 -0.12 0.24 -2.70
CA ILE A 299 -0.27 -0.20 -4.08
C ILE A 299 0.17 -1.65 -4.24
N GLN A 300 1.31 -2.03 -3.66
CA GLN A 300 1.82 -3.39 -3.71
C GLN A 300 0.91 -4.38 -2.95
N HIS A 301 0.36 -3.97 -1.81
CA HIS A 301 -0.67 -4.73 -1.12
C HIS A 301 -1.90 -4.92 -2.02
N SER A 302 -2.38 -3.84 -2.65
CA SER A 302 -3.54 -3.88 -3.54
C SER A 302 -3.32 -4.77 -4.76
N SER A 303 -2.13 -4.73 -5.37
CA SER A 303 -1.81 -5.52 -6.55
C SER A 303 -1.70 -7.02 -6.26
N LEU A 304 -1.36 -7.41 -5.03
CA LEU A 304 -1.15 -8.80 -4.66
C LEU A 304 -2.33 -9.43 -3.89
N TYR A 305 -2.95 -8.70 -2.97
CA TYR A 305 -3.92 -9.26 -2.01
C TYR A 305 -5.39 -9.00 -2.35
N VAL A 306 -5.72 -7.83 -2.91
CA VAL A 306 -7.12 -7.36 -2.89
C VAL A 306 -7.96 -8.09 -3.94
N LEU A 307 -8.92 -8.90 -3.49
CA LEU A 307 -10.02 -9.37 -4.32
C LEU A 307 -11.06 -8.26 -4.49
N SER A 308 -11.40 -7.93 -5.74
CA SER A 308 -12.39 -6.90 -6.08
C SER A 308 -13.72 -7.10 -5.34
N TYR A 309 -14.36 -5.99 -4.97
CA TYR A 309 -15.70 -6.04 -4.37
C TYR A 309 -16.70 -6.64 -5.37
N PRO A 310 -17.58 -7.56 -4.95
CA PRO A 310 -18.66 -8.05 -5.80
C PRO A 310 -19.51 -6.89 -6.31
N LEU A 311 -19.39 -6.60 -7.61
CA LEU A 311 -20.19 -5.58 -8.25
C LEU A 311 -21.55 -6.18 -8.65
N HIS A 312 -22.63 -5.41 -8.53
CA HIS A 312 -23.90 -5.82 -9.12
C HIS A 312 -23.85 -5.70 -10.65
N THR A 313 -24.49 -6.63 -11.38
CA THR A 313 -24.51 -6.58 -12.86
C THR A 313 -25.18 -5.32 -13.37
N HIS A 314 -26.20 -4.79 -12.67
CA HIS A 314 -26.85 -3.53 -13.04
C HIS A 314 -25.84 -2.36 -13.08
N THR A 315 -24.82 -2.36 -12.22
CA THR A 315 -23.80 -1.31 -12.21
C THR A 315 -22.91 -1.43 -13.45
N LEU A 316 -22.49 -2.65 -13.82
CA LEU A 316 -21.77 -2.90 -15.07
C LEU A 316 -22.60 -2.47 -16.29
N ILE A 317 -23.89 -2.82 -16.32
CA ILE A 317 -24.81 -2.43 -17.39
C ILE A 317 -24.93 -0.90 -17.45
N SER A 318 -24.95 -0.21 -16.31
CA SER A 318 -24.98 1.25 -16.27
C SER A 318 -23.72 1.86 -16.85
N TYR A 319 -22.55 1.27 -16.61
CA TYR A 319 -21.29 1.69 -17.24
C TYR A 319 -21.33 1.48 -18.76
N VAL A 320 -21.85 0.34 -19.22
CA VAL A 320 -22.03 0.04 -20.65
C VAL A 320 -22.97 1.06 -21.31
N ASN A 321 -24.10 1.36 -20.67
CA ASN A 321 -25.13 2.24 -21.22
C ASN A 321 -24.74 3.72 -21.23
N ASN A 322 -23.98 4.19 -20.24
CA ASN A 322 -23.67 5.61 -20.09
C ASN A 322 -22.27 5.95 -20.59
N LEU A 323 -21.26 5.22 -20.12
CA LEU A 323 -19.86 5.52 -20.43
C LEU A 323 -19.42 4.94 -21.78
N ALA A 324 -19.89 3.73 -22.14
CA ALA A 324 -19.50 3.06 -23.38
C ALA A 324 -20.49 3.25 -24.55
N LYS A 325 -21.53 4.08 -24.42
CA LYS A 325 -22.59 4.17 -25.45
C LYS A 325 -22.07 4.55 -26.85
N ASP A 326 -21.05 5.41 -26.96
CA ASP A 326 -20.44 5.77 -28.27
C ASP A 326 -19.72 4.61 -28.95
N ILE A 327 -19.25 3.63 -28.17
CA ILE A 327 -18.59 2.45 -28.73
C ILE A 327 -19.58 1.71 -29.63
N PHE A 328 -20.83 1.55 -29.18
CA PHE A 328 -21.87 0.82 -29.91
C PHE A 328 -22.56 1.67 -30.98
N SER A 329 -22.58 2.99 -30.83
CA SER A 329 -23.09 3.90 -31.87
C SER A 329 -22.14 4.03 -33.07
N ASN A 330 -20.90 3.54 -32.95
CA ASN A 330 -19.95 3.52 -34.05
C ASN A 330 -20.21 2.30 -34.96
N ASN A 331 -20.56 2.55 -36.23
CA ASN A 331 -20.77 1.49 -37.23
C ASN A 331 -19.56 0.55 -37.39
N ASP A 332 -18.33 1.06 -37.19
CA ASP A 332 -17.11 0.24 -37.25
C ASP A 332 -17.09 -0.84 -36.18
N PHE A 333 -17.73 -0.61 -35.03
CA PHE A 333 -17.81 -1.59 -33.95
C PHE A 333 -18.59 -2.82 -34.40
N TYR A 334 -19.82 -2.64 -34.87
CA TYR A 334 -20.62 -3.76 -35.34
C TYR A 334 -19.97 -4.42 -36.55
N ASN A 335 -19.44 -3.63 -37.48
CA ASN A 335 -18.77 -4.14 -38.67
C ASN A 335 -17.58 -5.05 -38.33
N LYS A 336 -16.83 -4.72 -37.28
CA LYS A 336 -15.63 -5.46 -36.86
C LYS A 336 -15.92 -6.61 -35.91
N PHE A 337 -16.79 -6.41 -34.93
CA PHE A 337 -16.98 -7.35 -33.82
C PHE A 337 -18.29 -8.14 -33.87
N LYS A 338 -19.24 -7.74 -34.71
CA LYS A 338 -20.46 -8.51 -35.04
C LYS A 338 -21.37 -8.83 -33.85
N PHE A 339 -21.49 -7.89 -32.91
CA PHE A 339 -22.51 -7.95 -31.86
C PHE A 339 -22.97 -6.55 -31.45
N THR A 340 -24.16 -6.47 -30.87
CA THR A 340 -24.85 -5.25 -30.43
C THR A 340 -24.74 -5.08 -28.92
N LYS A 341 -25.09 -3.87 -28.44
CA LYS A 341 -25.11 -3.55 -27.01
C LYS A 341 -26.14 -4.42 -26.27
N GLU A 342 -27.30 -4.63 -26.87
CA GLU A 342 -28.43 -5.40 -26.33
C GLU A 342 -28.07 -6.88 -26.18
N GLU A 343 -27.36 -7.46 -27.15
CA GLU A 343 -26.81 -8.82 -27.06
C GLU A 343 -25.78 -8.94 -25.92
N LEU A 344 -24.89 -7.96 -25.76
CA LEU A 344 -23.94 -7.94 -24.64
C LEU A 344 -24.65 -7.87 -23.29
N ILE A 345 -25.65 -6.99 -23.14
CA ILE A 345 -26.41 -6.86 -21.88
C ILE A 345 -27.13 -8.17 -21.57
N THR A 346 -27.77 -8.79 -22.56
CA THR A 346 -28.44 -10.09 -22.42
C THR A 346 -27.46 -11.17 -21.97
N PHE A 347 -26.28 -11.22 -22.59
CA PHE A 347 -25.21 -12.13 -22.20
C PHE A 347 -24.81 -11.93 -20.72
N LEU A 348 -24.55 -10.70 -20.29
CA LEU A 348 -24.16 -10.40 -18.91
C LEU A 348 -25.25 -10.77 -17.88
N LEU A 349 -26.53 -10.54 -18.20
CA LEU A 349 -27.66 -10.93 -17.35
C LEU A 349 -27.81 -12.45 -17.26
N ASN A 350 -27.54 -13.17 -18.35
CA ASN A 350 -27.58 -14.63 -18.34
C ASN A 350 -26.45 -15.22 -17.48
N LEU A 351 -25.26 -14.62 -17.49
CA LEU A 351 -24.17 -15.03 -16.59
C LEU A 351 -24.55 -14.86 -15.11
N GLU A 352 -25.28 -13.80 -14.75
CA GLU A 352 -25.71 -13.57 -13.36
C GLU A 352 -26.68 -14.65 -12.84
N LYS A 353 -27.46 -15.28 -13.72
CA LYS A 353 -28.40 -16.34 -13.36
C LYS A 353 -27.76 -17.69 -13.09
N THR A 354 -26.45 -17.84 -13.35
CA THR A 354 -25.74 -19.09 -13.13
C THR A 354 -25.52 -19.36 -11.63
N ASN A 355 -25.68 -20.62 -11.21
CA ASN A 355 -25.56 -21.00 -9.79
C ASN A 355 -24.10 -20.96 -9.28
N ASP A 356 -23.12 -21.21 -10.16
CA ASP A 356 -21.70 -21.10 -9.83
C ASP A 356 -21.14 -19.78 -10.37
N TYR A 357 -20.94 -18.82 -9.46
CA TYR A 357 -20.41 -17.50 -9.79
C TYR A 357 -18.87 -17.43 -9.72
N THR A 358 -18.21 -18.50 -9.30
CA THR A 358 -16.76 -18.61 -9.17
C THR A 358 -16.12 -19.22 -10.41
N LEU A 359 -16.80 -20.16 -11.07
CA LEU A 359 -16.37 -20.74 -12.32
C LEU A 359 -17.59 -21.08 -13.18
N ILE A 360 -17.72 -20.42 -14.33
CA ILE A 360 -18.78 -20.72 -15.30
C ILE A 360 -18.13 -21.39 -16.52
N LYS A 361 -18.57 -22.60 -16.84
CA LYS A 361 -18.21 -23.30 -18.07
C LYS A 361 -19.29 -23.08 -19.14
N ILE A 362 -18.88 -22.68 -20.33
CA ILE A 362 -19.75 -22.54 -21.50
C ILE A 362 -19.26 -23.52 -22.56
N ASP A 363 -20.06 -24.56 -22.80
CA ASP A 363 -19.76 -25.62 -23.77
C ASP A 363 -20.02 -25.15 -25.20
N LYS A 364 -19.12 -25.47 -26.14
CA LYS A 364 -19.16 -25.04 -27.55
C LYS A 364 -20.50 -25.27 -28.26
N ILE A 365 -21.23 -26.32 -27.87
CA ILE A 365 -22.51 -26.72 -28.49
C ILE A 365 -23.60 -25.66 -28.22
N GLN A 366 -23.51 -24.91 -27.13
CA GLN A 366 -24.45 -23.86 -26.74
C GLN A 366 -24.10 -22.48 -27.34
N VAL A 367 -23.04 -22.38 -28.15
CA VAL A 367 -22.37 -21.10 -28.46
C VAL A 367 -22.82 -20.43 -29.76
N ASN A 368 -23.61 -21.09 -30.62
CA ASN A 368 -23.88 -20.56 -31.96
C ASN A 368 -24.43 -19.11 -31.97
N GLU A 369 -25.27 -18.73 -31.01
CA GLU A 369 -25.85 -17.39 -30.90
C GLU A 369 -24.93 -16.36 -30.20
N LEU A 370 -23.92 -16.81 -29.45
CA LEU A 370 -23.05 -15.97 -28.62
C LEU A 370 -21.59 -15.96 -29.06
N GLN A 371 -21.28 -16.61 -30.19
CA GLN A 371 -19.92 -16.88 -30.64
C GLN A 371 -19.08 -15.61 -30.85
N HIS A 372 -19.69 -14.53 -31.32
CA HIS A 372 -19.01 -13.23 -31.51
C HIS A 372 -18.62 -12.59 -30.18
N ILE A 373 -19.51 -12.60 -29.18
CA ILE A 373 -19.24 -12.10 -27.83
C ILE A 373 -18.14 -12.93 -27.16
N LEU A 374 -18.24 -14.27 -27.21
CA LEU A 374 -17.21 -15.14 -26.63
C LEU A 374 -15.85 -14.93 -27.30
N ASN A 375 -15.79 -14.83 -28.62
CA ASN A 375 -14.54 -14.54 -29.34
C ASN A 375 -13.99 -13.14 -28.98
N PHE A 376 -14.87 -12.16 -28.77
CA PHE A 376 -14.46 -10.82 -28.38
C PHE A 376 -13.86 -10.78 -26.98
N PHE A 377 -14.41 -11.50 -26.01
CA PHE A 377 -13.92 -11.45 -24.62
C PHE A 377 -12.90 -12.53 -24.27
N SER A 378 -12.70 -13.52 -25.14
CA SER A 378 -11.82 -14.65 -24.87
C SER A 378 -10.38 -14.44 -25.31
N ILE A 379 -9.51 -15.21 -24.66
CA ILE A 379 -8.12 -15.44 -25.03
C ILE A 379 -7.79 -16.93 -24.91
N ASP A 380 -6.84 -17.41 -25.71
CA ASP A 380 -6.34 -18.78 -25.56
C ASP A 380 -5.62 -18.95 -24.20
N ALA A 381 -5.88 -20.08 -23.54
CA ALA A 381 -5.27 -20.44 -22.28
C ALA A 381 -3.72 -20.43 -22.29
N LYS A 382 -3.08 -20.63 -23.44
CA LYS A 382 -1.61 -20.55 -23.59
C LYS A 382 -1.11 -19.11 -23.65
N GLU A 383 -1.98 -18.17 -23.95
CA GLU A 383 -1.61 -16.78 -24.23
C GLU A 383 -1.97 -15.80 -23.10
N ILE A 384 -2.78 -16.21 -22.13
CA ILE A 384 -3.12 -15.36 -20.99
C ILE A 384 -1.92 -15.17 -20.04
N ASN A 385 -1.76 -13.94 -19.56
CA ASN A 385 -0.75 -13.57 -18.55
C ASN A 385 0.69 -14.00 -18.92
N ILE A 386 1.04 -13.99 -20.20
CA ILE A 386 2.40 -14.31 -20.66
C ILE A 386 3.41 -13.47 -19.88
N ASN A 387 4.49 -14.12 -19.43
CA ASN A 387 5.57 -13.55 -18.61
C ASN A 387 5.16 -13.10 -17.19
N TYR A 388 3.93 -13.34 -16.73
CA TYR A 388 3.59 -13.14 -15.31
C TYR A 388 4.32 -14.18 -14.45
N SER A 389 5.10 -13.75 -13.46
CA SER A 389 5.85 -14.68 -12.61
C SER A 389 6.07 -14.11 -11.21
N LEU A 390 6.95 -13.13 -11.07
CA LEU A 390 7.33 -12.55 -9.79
C LEU A 390 6.26 -11.56 -9.31
N PRO A 391 5.99 -11.48 -7.99
CA PRO A 391 4.93 -10.65 -7.43
C PRO A 391 4.99 -9.17 -7.83
N LEU A 392 6.18 -8.59 -7.87
CA LEU A 392 6.38 -7.14 -8.09
C LEU A 392 7.01 -6.82 -9.45
N ASN A 393 7.12 -7.80 -10.35
CA ASN A 393 7.68 -7.59 -11.68
C ASN A 393 6.64 -7.93 -12.75
N THR A 394 5.84 -6.93 -13.13
CA THR A 394 4.78 -7.06 -14.13
C THR A 394 5.01 -6.20 -15.37
N SER A 395 6.19 -5.56 -15.51
CA SER A 395 6.50 -4.62 -16.60
C SER A 395 6.50 -5.29 -17.98
N ASP A 396 6.76 -6.59 -18.05
CA ASP A 396 6.81 -7.34 -19.32
C ASP A 396 5.62 -8.28 -19.52
N THR A 397 4.66 -8.27 -18.59
CA THR A 397 3.45 -9.10 -18.71
C THR A 397 2.60 -8.62 -19.87
N LYS A 398 2.14 -9.58 -20.68
CA LYS A 398 1.23 -9.39 -21.80
C LYS A 398 -0.09 -10.09 -21.54
N ASN A 399 -1.14 -9.68 -22.27
CA ASN A 399 -2.43 -10.38 -22.27
C ASN A 399 -3.02 -10.57 -20.87
N LEU A 400 -2.99 -9.50 -20.08
CA LEU A 400 -3.43 -9.52 -18.70
C LEU A 400 -4.90 -9.95 -18.58
N PHE A 401 -5.21 -10.71 -17.52
CA PHE A 401 -6.56 -11.18 -17.22
C PHE A 401 -7.60 -10.04 -17.11
N ILE A 402 -7.19 -8.86 -16.63
CA ILE A 402 -8.05 -7.66 -16.55
C ILE A 402 -8.67 -7.23 -17.89
N HIS A 403 -8.06 -7.63 -19.01
CA HIS A 403 -8.54 -7.38 -20.36
C HIS A 403 -9.03 -8.64 -21.09
N ASN A 404 -9.07 -9.80 -20.42
CA ASN A 404 -9.43 -11.07 -21.02
C ASN A 404 -10.24 -11.94 -20.02
N PRO A 405 -11.51 -11.57 -19.73
CA PRO A 405 -12.31 -12.21 -18.69
C PRO A 405 -12.79 -13.62 -19.03
N ILE A 406 -12.67 -14.04 -20.29
CA ILE A 406 -13.04 -15.39 -20.75
C ILE A 406 -11.78 -16.14 -21.19
N ILE A 407 -11.62 -17.38 -20.74
CA ILE A 407 -10.51 -18.25 -21.10
C ILE A 407 -11.02 -19.30 -22.08
N LYS A 408 -10.45 -19.34 -23.27
CA LYS A 408 -10.66 -20.44 -24.21
C LYS A 408 -9.65 -21.54 -23.90
N TYR A 409 -10.16 -22.70 -23.49
CA TYR A 409 -9.33 -23.85 -23.18
C TYR A 409 -9.87 -25.08 -23.91
N LYS A 410 -9.06 -25.63 -24.81
CA LYS A 410 -9.46 -26.67 -25.77
C LYS A 410 -10.68 -26.20 -26.58
N ASN A 411 -11.83 -26.84 -26.40
CA ASN A 411 -13.06 -26.53 -27.11
C ASN A 411 -14.05 -25.67 -26.31
N ASP A 412 -13.78 -25.42 -25.02
CA ASP A 412 -14.73 -24.79 -24.10
C ASP A 412 -14.27 -23.37 -23.72
N TYR A 413 -15.22 -22.59 -23.22
CA TYR A 413 -14.97 -21.26 -22.66
C TYR A 413 -15.22 -21.28 -21.16
N TYR A 414 -14.33 -20.65 -20.40
CA TYR A 414 -14.39 -20.58 -18.95
C TYR A 414 -14.39 -19.12 -18.51
N ILE A 415 -15.30 -18.78 -17.60
CA ILE A 415 -15.35 -17.46 -16.97
C ILE A 415 -15.00 -17.65 -15.50
N VAL A 416 -13.84 -17.12 -15.12
CA VAL A 416 -13.33 -17.23 -13.76
C VAL A 416 -13.81 -16.04 -12.95
N GLY A 417 -14.49 -16.30 -11.84
CA GLY A 417 -14.87 -15.32 -10.83
C GLY A 417 -15.80 -14.20 -11.32
N PHE A 418 -16.84 -14.53 -12.11
CA PHE A 418 -17.78 -13.52 -12.65
C PHE A 418 -18.30 -12.58 -11.55
N LYS A 419 -18.56 -13.09 -10.34
CA LYS A 419 -18.98 -12.25 -9.19
C LYS A 419 -18.02 -11.07 -8.92
N PHE A 420 -16.73 -11.33 -8.96
CA PHE A 420 -15.66 -10.40 -8.55
C PHE A 420 -15.10 -9.59 -9.71
N PHE A 421 -15.11 -10.15 -10.93
CA PHE A 421 -14.41 -9.60 -12.09
C PHE A 421 -15.35 -9.02 -13.16
N LYS A 422 -16.59 -8.66 -12.81
CA LYS A 422 -17.56 -8.04 -13.75
C LYS A 422 -16.97 -6.84 -14.52
N MET A 423 -16.20 -5.98 -13.85
CA MET A 423 -15.57 -4.83 -14.51
C MET A 423 -14.55 -5.20 -15.59
N TYR A 424 -14.07 -6.45 -15.64
CA TYR A 424 -13.12 -6.86 -16.67
C TYR A 424 -13.80 -6.92 -18.03
N PHE A 425 -15.12 -7.19 -18.10
CA PHE A 425 -15.88 -7.04 -19.34
C PHE A 425 -15.88 -5.60 -19.85
N TYR A 426 -16.09 -4.63 -18.96
CA TYR A 426 -15.99 -3.21 -19.34
C TYR A 426 -14.56 -2.85 -19.78
N ASN A 427 -13.55 -3.26 -19.01
CA ASN A 427 -12.15 -2.98 -19.34
C ASN A 427 -11.72 -3.61 -20.68
N THR A 428 -12.16 -4.83 -20.99
CA THR A 428 -11.92 -5.46 -22.30
C THR A 428 -12.60 -4.72 -23.42
N LEU A 429 -13.86 -4.31 -23.22
CA LEU A 429 -14.62 -3.54 -24.22
C LEU A 429 -13.90 -2.24 -24.58
N VAL A 430 -13.48 -1.48 -23.57
CA VAL A 430 -12.73 -0.24 -23.78
C VAL A 430 -11.39 -0.51 -24.44
N GLU A 431 -10.62 -1.47 -23.95
CA GLU A 431 -9.26 -1.74 -24.46
C GLU A 431 -9.26 -2.26 -25.90
N LYS A 432 -10.12 -3.24 -26.22
CA LYS A 432 -10.21 -3.75 -27.59
C LYS A 432 -10.73 -2.68 -28.54
N THR A 433 -11.65 -1.81 -28.12
CA THR A 433 -12.09 -0.64 -28.91
C THR A 433 -10.95 0.34 -29.13
N ARG A 434 -10.15 0.62 -28.08
CA ARG A 434 -8.98 1.52 -28.14
C ARG A 434 -7.97 1.09 -29.19
N LEU A 435 -7.66 -0.21 -29.21
CA LEU A 435 -6.67 -0.79 -30.11
C LEU A 435 -7.16 -0.90 -31.55
N ASN A 436 -8.46 -1.06 -31.77
CA ASN A 436 -9.01 -1.49 -33.05
C ASN A 436 -9.86 -0.46 -33.80
N ILE A 437 -10.37 0.55 -33.09
CA ILE A 437 -11.36 1.50 -33.60
C ILE A 437 -10.97 2.94 -33.24
N ASN A 438 -10.83 3.25 -31.95
CA ASN A 438 -10.61 4.62 -31.49
C ASN A 438 -9.53 4.71 -30.41
N LYS A 439 -8.31 5.11 -30.79
CA LYS A 439 -7.17 5.29 -29.87
C LYS A 439 -7.45 6.27 -28.73
N ASN A 440 -8.36 7.22 -28.91
CA ASN A 440 -8.71 8.26 -27.94
C ASN A 440 -9.97 7.94 -27.11
N ILE A 441 -10.44 6.68 -27.10
CA ILE A 441 -11.68 6.30 -26.39
C ILE A 441 -11.68 6.67 -24.91
N ASN A 442 -10.51 6.65 -24.25
CA ASN A 442 -10.41 7.02 -22.83
C ASN A 442 -10.75 8.50 -22.58
N GLY A 443 -10.41 9.40 -23.52
CA GLY A 443 -10.82 10.81 -23.45
C GLY A 443 -12.32 10.98 -23.64
N VAL A 444 -12.91 10.23 -24.56
CA VAL A 444 -14.37 10.21 -24.79
C VAL A 444 -15.12 9.72 -23.56
N ILE A 445 -14.65 8.63 -22.94
CA ILE A 445 -15.21 8.09 -21.69
C ILE A 445 -15.05 9.09 -20.55
N GLY A 446 -13.89 9.77 -20.48
CA GLY A 446 -13.61 10.82 -19.50
C GLY A 446 -14.69 11.90 -19.53
N ASN A 447 -15.00 12.45 -20.70
CA ASN A 447 -16.03 13.50 -20.83
C ASN A 447 -17.45 13.02 -20.46
N ARG A 448 -17.72 11.71 -20.55
CA ARG A 448 -19.03 11.13 -20.21
C ARG A 448 -19.20 10.82 -18.74
N ILE A 449 -18.11 10.80 -17.97
CA ILE A 449 -18.20 10.51 -16.54
C ILE A 449 -18.98 11.62 -15.85
N ASP A 450 -18.80 12.86 -16.29
CA ASP A 450 -19.45 14.04 -15.73
C ASP A 450 -20.97 13.96 -15.96
N ASP A 451 -21.38 13.77 -17.21
CA ASP A 451 -22.79 13.56 -17.58
C ASP A 451 -23.43 12.39 -16.81
N TYR A 452 -22.70 11.28 -16.65
CA TYR A 452 -23.20 10.11 -15.96
C TYR A 452 -23.39 10.38 -14.47
N VAL A 453 -22.40 10.99 -13.81
CA VAL A 453 -22.51 11.32 -12.39
C VAL A 453 -23.64 12.33 -12.16
N GLU A 454 -23.80 13.34 -13.02
CA GLU A 454 -24.94 14.27 -12.97
C GLU A 454 -26.27 13.51 -13.05
N SER A 455 -26.39 12.56 -13.99
CA SER A 455 -27.62 11.77 -14.20
C SER A 455 -28.04 10.91 -13.00
N ILE A 456 -27.10 10.55 -12.12
CA ILE A 456 -27.37 9.79 -10.88
C ILE A 456 -28.13 10.66 -9.88
N PHE A 457 -27.83 11.96 -9.84
CA PHE A 457 -28.42 12.89 -8.87
C PHE A 457 -29.63 13.65 -9.43
N SER A 458 -29.72 13.85 -10.74
CA SER A 458 -30.79 14.65 -11.37
C SER A 458 -32.21 14.11 -11.17
N LYS A 459 -32.35 12.87 -10.71
CA LYS A 459 -33.64 12.22 -10.41
C LYS A 459 -34.17 12.50 -9.00
N ARG A 460 -33.56 13.41 -8.24
CA ARG A 460 -33.92 13.69 -6.84
C ARG A 460 -34.42 15.13 -6.69
N ASP A 461 -35.70 15.28 -6.38
CA ASP A 461 -36.37 16.59 -6.31
C ASP A 461 -35.85 17.52 -5.20
N SER A 462 -35.24 16.97 -4.16
CA SER A 462 -34.75 17.73 -2.99
C SER A 462 -33.33 18.28 -3.12
N ILE A 463 -32.72 18.19 -4.32
CA ILE A 463 -31.32 18.53 -4.53
C ILE A 463 -31.19 19.49 -5.71
N GLN A 464 -30.47 20.60 -5.49
CA GLN A 464 -30.09 21.49 -6.57
C GLN A 464 -28.75 21.05 -7.15
N ILE A 465 -28.66 21.01 -8.48
CA ILE A 465 -27.47 20.57 -9.21
C ILE A 465 -26.95 21.70 -10.08
N PHE A 466 -25.63 21.92 -10.00
CA PHE A 466 -24.90 22.89 -10.81
C PHE A 466 -23.71 22.20 -11.46
N THR A 467 -23.49 22.47 -12.74
CA THR A 467 -22.38 21.95 -13.55
C THR A 467 -21.91 23.04 -14.50
N GLY A 468 -20.65 22.95 -14.95
CA GLY A 468 -20.12 23.79 -16.02
C GLY A 468 -19.31 24.99 -15.55
N LYS A 469 -19.11 25.92 -16.48
CA LYS A 469 -18.12 26.99 -16.38
C LYS A 469 -18.66 28.23 -15.69
N TYR A 470 -17.79 28.94 -14.96
CA TYR A 470 -18.06 30.28 -14.43
C TYR A 470 -16.84 31.18 -14.64
N LYS A 471 -17.05 32.50 -14.60
CA LYS A 471 -16.00 33.47 -14.91
C LYS A 471 -15.51 34.16 -13.64
N ILE A 472 -14.20 34.03 -13.36
CA ILE A 472 -13.52 34.83 -12.33
C ILE A 472 -12.97 36.12 -12.95
N SER A 473 -12.33 36.00 -14.11
CA SER A 473 -11.76 37.14 -14.84
C SER A 473 -11.78 36.87 -16.35
N LYS A 474 -11.30 37.81 -17.19
CA LYS A 474 -11.23 37.59 -18.65
C LYS A 474 -10.41 36.35 -19.03
N ASN A 475 -9.36 36.02 -18.26
CA ASN A 475 -8.43 34.94 -18.59
C ASN A 475 -8.58 33.71 -17.69
N MET A 476 -9.55 33.72 -16.77
CA MET A 476 -9.75 32.64 -15.80
C MET A 476 -11.22 32.21 -15.79
N ILE A 477 -11.48 31.09 -16.46
CA ILE A 477 -12.80 30.46 -16.58
C ILE A 477 -12.70 29.05 -16.02
N PRO A 478 -12.85 28.88 -14.70
CA PRO A 478 -12.94 27.55 -14.10
C PRO A 478 -14.20 26.81 -14.53
N GLU A 479 -14.18 25.51 -14.31
CA GLU A 479 -15.30 24.58 -14.55
C GLU A 479 -15.53 23.80 -13.27
N CYS A 480 -16.79 23.64 -12.88
CA CYS A 480 -17.19 22.70 -11.84
C CYS A 480 -17.77 21.46 -12.53
N ASP A 481 -17.18 20.29 -12.28
CA ASP A 481 -17.71 19.04 -12.85
C ASP A 481 -19.10 18.74 -12.29
N LEU A 482 -19.27 18.78 -10.95
CA LEU A 482 -20.57 18.68 -10.31
C LEU A 482 -20.61 19.38 -8.96
N VAL A 483 -21.68 20.14 -8.72
CA VAL A 483 -22.02 20.73 -7.43
C VAL A 483 -23.43 20.34 -7.03
N ILE A 484 -23.57 19.85 -5.82
CA ILE A 484 -24.83 19.46 -5.20
C ILE A 484 -25.09 20.41 -4.04
N LYS A 485 -26.22 21.11 -4.06
CA LYS A 485 -26.68 21.94 -2.95
C LYS A 485 -27.89 21.30 -2.28
N THR A 486 -27.80 21.17 -0.96
CA THR A 486 -28.90 20.83 -0.05
C THR A 486 -29.14 22.01 0.92
N ASP A 487 -30.08 21.86 1.85
CA ASP A 487 -30.41 22.91 2.80
C ASP A 487 -29.25 23.30 3.73
N ASP A 488 -28.36 22.35 4.06
CA ASP A 488 -27.29 22.53 5.03
C ASP A 488 -25.87 22.32 4.46
N LYS A 489 -25.76 21.91 3.19
CA LYS A 489 -24.47 21.54 2.58
C LYS A 489 -24.36 21.99 1.12
N ILE A 490 -23.12 22.25 0.74
CA ILE A 490 -22.69 22.37 -0.67
C ILE A 490 -21.58 21.34 -0.89
N ILE A 491 -21.80 20.41 -1.82
CA ILE A 491 -20.87 19.32 -2.12
C ILE A 491 -20.28 19.57 -3.50
N PHE A 492 -18.98 19.88 -3.55
CA PHE A 492 -18.21 19.91 -4.80
C PHE A 492 -17.66 18.51 -5.08
N ILE A 493 -17.90 18.02 -6.29
CA ILE A 493 -17.39 16.76 -6.79
C ILE A 493 -16.53 17.07 -8.01
N GLU A 494 -15.28 16.60 -7.98
CA GLU A 494 -14.31 16.76 -9.07
C GLU A 494 -13.91 15.37 -9.57
N ASN A 495 -14.13 15.13 -10.85
CA ASN A 495 -13.83 13.87 -11.51
C ASN A 495 -12.43 13.90 -12.12
N LYS A 496 -11.64 12.85 -11.86
CA LYS A 496 -10.34 12.65 -12.48
C LYS A 496 -10.28 11.30 -13.15
N ASN A 497 -9.81 11.28 -14.40
CA ASN A 497 -9.64 10.06 -15.19
C ASN A 497 -8.15 9.63 -15.30
N LYS A 498 -7.33 9.95 -14.30
CA LYS A 498 -5.91 9.56 -14.25
C LYS A 498 -5.80 8.16 -13.64
N TYR A 499 -5.27 7.19 -14.39
CA TYR A 499 -5.00 5.84 -13.90
C TYR A 499 -3.57 5.73 -13.35
N LEU A 500 -3.38 4.84 -12.35
CA LEU A 500 -2.05 4.29 -12.03
C LEU A 500 -1.42 3.65 -13.28
N THR A 501 -0.17 4.01 -13.55
CA THR A 501 0.62 3.48 -14.66
C THR A 501 1.16 2.08 -14.39
N LYS A 502 1.68 1.44 -15.44
CA LYS A 502 2.33 0.12 -15.33
C LYS A 502 3.52 0.15 -14.38
N ASP A 503 4.31 1.23 -14.43
CA ASP A 503 5.47 1.41 -13.55
C ASP A 503 5.05 1.61 -12.10
N SER A 504 3.91 2.28 -11.86
CA SER A 504 3.32 2.38 -10.52
C SER A 504 2.91 1.02 -9.96
N PHE A 505 2.25 0.17 -10.76
CA PHE A 505 1.91 -1.20 -10.34
C PHE A 505 3.14 -2.09 -10.12
N ALA A 506 4.23 -1.83 -10.85
CA ALA A 506 5.52 -2.50 -10.65
C ALA A 506 6.28 -1.98 -9.40
N GLY A 507 5.73 -1.01 -8.66
CA GLY A 507 6.31 -0.52 -7.42
C GLY A 507 7.34 0.60 -7.59
N SER A 508 7.35 1.30 -8.74
CA SER A 508 8.19 2.48 -8.95
C SER A 508 7.66 3.65 -8.13
N SER A 509 8.34 3.95 -7.01
CA SER A 509 7.85 4.95 -6.06
C SER A 509 7.66 6.34 -6.66
N VAL A 510 8.57 6.75 -7.55
CA VAL A 510 8.55 8.07 -8.21
C VAL A 510 7.32 8.21 -9.12
N HIS A 511 6.99 7.16 -9.88
CA HIS A 511 5.78 7.13 -10.72
C HIS A 511 4.50 7.03 -9.89
N ILE A 512 4.52 6.26 -8.79
CA ILE A 512 3.41 6.18 -7.83
C ILE A 512 3.06 7.57 -7.31
N LEU A 513 4.06 8.30 -6.84
CA LEU A 513 3.89 9.63 -6.29
C LEU A 513 3.41 10.62 -7.36
N GLN A 514 3.98 10.57 -8.57
CA GLN A 514 3.56 11.42 -9.68
C GLN A 514 2.11 11.16 -10.10
N ASP A 515 1.74 9.89 -10.28
CA ASP A 515 0.38 9.49 -10.62
C ASP A 515 -0.60 9.95 -9.54
N PHE A 516 -0.20 9.84 -8.26
CA PHE A 516 -1.01 10.25 -7.11
C PHE A 516 -1.21 11.76 -7.09
N ILE A 517 -0.15 12.55 -7.28
CA ILE A 517 -0.22 14.02 -7.34
C ILE A 517 -1.12 14.46 -8.50
N ARG A 518 -0.89 13.91 -9.69
CA ARG A 518 -1.66 14.27 -10.89
C ARG A 518 -3.14 13.88 -10.81
N SER A 519 -3.49 12.91 -9.98
CA SER A 519 -4.87 12.55 -9.69
C SER A 519 -5.44 13.38 -8.53
N PHE A 520 -4.89 13.22 -7.33
CA PHE A 520 -5.46 13.77 -6.10
C PHE A 520 -5.13 15.23 -5.88
N ALA A 521 -3.85 15.64 -5.95
CA ALA A 521 -3.44 17.01 -5.65
C ALA A 521 -4.08 18.02 -6.61
N THR A 522 -4.15 17.67 -7.91
CA THR A 522 -4.78 18.52 -8.93
C THR A 522 -6.29 18.64 -8.69
N SER A 523 -6.97 17.56 -8.29
CA SER A 523 -8.39 17.58 -7.93
C SER A 523 -8.64 18.46 -6.71
N GLN A 524 -7.82 18.32 -5.66
CA GLN A 524 -7.93 19.11 -4.45
C GLN A 524 -7.72 20.60 -4.74
N PHE A 525 -6.73 20.96 -5.58
CA PHE A 525 -6.53 22.34 -6.01
C PHE A 525 -7.80 22.94 -6.66
N GLN A 526 -8.46 22.20 -7.56
CA GLN A 526 -9.71 22.68 -8.18
C GLN A 526 -10.82 22.87 -7.14
N LEU A 527 -11.04 21.88 -6.28
CA LEU A 527 -12.04 21.92 -5.21
C LEU A 527 -11.83 23.09 -4.25
N PHE A 528 -10.59 23.34 -3.81
CA PHE A 528 -10.23 24.49 -2.97
C PHE A 528 -10.46 25.83 -3.69
N ARG A 529 -10.14 25.92 -4.99
CA ARG A 529 -10.40 27.12 -5.80
C ARG A 529 -11.90 27.43 -5.85
N HIS A 530 -12.75 26.42 -6.03
CA HIS A 530 -14.21 26.60 -6.05
C HIS A 530 -14.75 27.05 -4.70
N GLU A 531 -14.33 26.39 -3.62
CA GLU A 531 -14.67 26.79 -2.26
C GLU A 531 -14.27 28.24 -1.95
N LYS A 532 -13.01 28.60 -2.24
CA LYS A 532 -12.48 29.94 -1.99
C LYS A 532 -13.32 30.99 -2.71
N TYR A 533 -13.55 30.78 -4.00
CA TYR A 533 -14.33 31.73 -4.81
C TYR A 533 -15.77 31.87 -4.29
N LEU A 534 -16.42 30.76 -3.95
CA LEU A 534 -17.79 30.77 -3.41
C LEU A 534 -17.87 31.53 -2.08
N LYS A 535 -16.93 31.29 -1.16
CA LYS A 535 -16.87 31.98 0.14
C LYS A 535 -16.59 33.47 0.01
N GLU A 536 -15.65 33.86 -0.86
CA GLU A 536 -15.29 35.28 -1.06
C GLU A 536 -16.38 36.10 -1.75
N ASN A 537 -17.24 35.47 -2.59
CA ASN A 537 -18.23 36.19 -3.40
C ASN A 537 -19.69 35.89 -2.99
N SER A 538 -19.89 34.98 -2.04
CA SER A 538 -21.19 34.45 -1.59
C SER A 538 -22.07 33.82 -2.69
N GLN A 539 -21.57 33.70 -3.92
CA GLN A 539 -22.25 33.05 -5.02
C GLN A 539 -21.29 32.65 -6.16
N ILE A 540 -21.68 31.65 -6.94
CA ILE A 540 -21.12 31.32 -8.27
C ILE A 540 -22.20 31.55 -9.32
N LYS A 541 -21.91 32.41 -10.31
CA LYS A 541 -22.76 32.62 -11.48
C LYS A 541 -22.18 31.85 -12.67
N PHE A 542 -22.87 30.79 -13.06
CA PHE A 542 -22.48 29.94 -14.18
C PHE A 542 -22.80 30.60 -15.53
N LEU A 543 -22.06 30.23 -16.56
CA LEU A 543 -22.24 30.77 -17.92
C LEU A 543 -23.58 30.38 -18.55
N ASP A 544 -24.23 29.32 -18.05
CA ASP A 544 -25.58 28.89 -18.44
C ASP A 544 -26.70 29.71 -17.76
N GLY A 545 -26.34 30.66 -16.89
CA GLY A 545 -27.27 31.52 -16.15
C GLY A 545 -27.68 30.98 -14.78
N LYS A 546 -27.32 29.75 -14.41
CA LYS A 546 -27.58 29.23 -13.06
C LYS A 546 -26.75 29.98 -12.02
N VAL A 547 -27.30 30.13 -10.82
CA VAL A 547 -26.62 30.81 -9.71
C VAL A 547 -26.63 29.93 -8.47
N LEU A 548 -25.45 29.56 -8.00
CA LEU A 548 -25.25 28.89 -6.72
C LEU A 548 -25.02 29.96 -5.65
N ASN A 549 -25.95 30.13 -4.71
CA ASN A 549 -25.77 31.03 -3.57
C ASN A 549 -25.11 30.30 -2.39
N TYR A 550 -24.39 31.04 -1.55
CA TYR A 550 -23.78 30.57 -0.31
C TYR A 550 -24.39 31.31 0.89
N ASN A 551 -25.02 30.55 1.78
CA ASN A 551 -25.66 30.98 3.00
C ASN A 551 -25.01 30.30 4.21
N ASP A 552 -23.67 30.30 4.26
CA ASP A 552 -22.87 29.64 5.31
C ASP A 552 -23.10 28.12 5.44
N GLU A 553 -23.50 27.45 4.36
CA GLU A 553 -23.64 25.99 4.35
C GLU A 553 -22.29 25.29 4.56
N ARG A 554 -22.33 24.04 5.04
CA ARG A 554 -21.11 23.23 5.16
C ARG A 554 -20.62 22.82 3.77
N ILE A 555 -19.38 23.16 3.43
CA ILE A 555 -18.76 22.74 2.17
C ILE A 555 -18.10 21.37 2.32
N ILE A 556 -18.44 20.45 1.42
CA ILE A 556 -17.84 19.11 1.30
C ILE A 556 -17.15 19.02 -0.05
N LYS A 557 -15.95 18.43 -0.08
CA LYS A 557 -15.12 18.28 -1.28
C LYS A 557 -14.89 16.80 -1.52
N ILE A 558 -15.21 16.33 -2.72
CA ILE A 558 -15.08 14.91 -3.11
C ILE A 558 -14.26 14.84 -4.39
N SER A 559 -13.14 14.11 -4.34
CA SER A 559 -12.40 13.70 -5.53
C SER A 559 -12.89 12.33 -5.98
N LEU A 560 -13.44 12.23 -7.19
CA LEU A 560 -13.80 10.95 -7.80
C LEU A 560 -12.66 10.48 -8.72
N SER A 561 -12.15 9.27 -8.48
CA SER A 561 -11.05 8.68 -9.24
C SER A 561 -11.46 7.32 -9.83
N PRO A 562 -10.75 6.79 -10.84
CA PRO A 562 -11.05 5.49 -11.41
C PRO A 562 -10.82 4.36 -10.39
N ASN A 563 -11.47 3.21 -10.61
CA ASN A 563 -11.48 2.09 -9.67
C ASN A 563 -10.09 1.54 -9.29
N ASN A 564 -9.08 1.73 -10.12
CA ASN A 564 -7.72 1.25 -9.82
C ASN A 564 -7.04 2.02 -8.67
N TRP A 565 -7.62 3.13 -8.21
CA TRP A 565 -7.19 3.87 -7.03
C TRP A 565 -7.90 3.49 -5.74
N TYR A 566 -8.86 2.55 -5.79
CA TYR A 566 -9.76 2.26 -4.68
C TYR A 566 -9.03 2.02 -3.34
N SER A 567 -7.91 1.29 -3.39
CA SER A 567 -7.12 1.00 -2.19
C SER A 567 -6.54 2.24 -1.53
N ILE A 568 -6.22 3.30 -2.28
CA ILE A 568 -5.64 4.56 -1.80
C ILE A 568 -6.74 5.58 -1.47
N MET A 569 -7.63 5.86 -2.43
CA MET A 569 -8.57 7.00 -2.36
C MET A 569 -9.72 6.78 -1.38
N SER A 570 -9.99 5.54 -0.95
CA SER A 570 -11.10 5.24 -0.04
C SER A 570 -10.87 5.66 1.42
N ASN A 571 -9.63 5.98 1.80
CA ASN A 571 -9.26 6.28 3.20
C ASN A 571 -8.12 7.33 3.30
N ILE A 572 -8.19 8.40 2.50
CA ILE A 572 -7.16 9.45 2.53
C ILE A 572 -7.23 10.25 3.82
N ASN A 573 -6.11 10.29 4.55
CA ASN A 573 -5.93 11.15 5.72
C ASN A 573 -5.66 12.60 5.29
N PRO A 574 -6.26 13.62 5.93
CA PRO A 574 -5.96 15.04 5.66
C PRO A 574 -4.46 15.40 5.70
N ASN A 575 -3.66 14.73 6.55
CA ASN A 575 -2.21 14.92 6.65
C ASN A 575 -1.47 14.67 5.33
N ILE A 576 -2.07 13.91 4.40
CA ILE A 576 -1.52 13.75 3.04
C ILE A 576 -1.39 15.10 2.34
N LEU A 577 -2.33 16.03 2.51
CA LEU A 577 -2.23 17.36 1.90
C LEU A 577 -1.00 18.13 2.45
N LEU A 578 -0.78 18.06 3.76
CA LEU A 578 0.37 18.70 4.41
C LEU A 578 1.69 18.08 3.94
N ALA A 579 1.73 16.75 3.81
CA ALA A 579 2.88 16.05 3.24
C ALA A 579 3.16 16.49 1.80
N LEU A 580 2.12 16.58 0.96
CA LEU A 580 2.25 17.00 -0.44
C LEU A 580 2.78 18.44 -0.59
N MET A 581 2.46 19.33 0.34
CA MET A 581 2.99 20.71 0.31
C MET A 581 4.52 20.76 0.45
N GLN A 582 5.11 19.79 1.15
CA GLN A 582 6.52 19.79 1.54
C GLN A 582 7.44 18.98 0.62
N ILE A 583 6.91 18.24 -0.36
CA ILE A 583 7.70 17.40 -1.26
C ILE A 583 7.89 18.06 -2.62
N ARG A 584 9.05 17.85 -3.26
CA ARG A 584 9.29 18.20 -4.67
C ARG A 584 10.20 17.16 -5.31
N PHE A 585 10.01 16.91 -6.60
CA PHE A 585 10.92 16.08 -7.37
C PHE A 585 12.21 16.86 -7.66
N ALA A 586 13.35 16.21 -7.42
CA ALA A 586 14.67 16.71 -7.77
C ALA A 586 15.34 15.77 -8.78
N PHE A 587 16.26 16.32 -9.58
CA PHE A 587 16.85 15.62 -10.72
C PHE A 587 18.36 15.45 -10.53
N LYS A 588 18.86 14.28 -10.93
CA LYS A 588 20.31 14.04 -11.08
C LYS A 588 20.78 14.60 -12.41
N GLU A 589 22.07 14.93 -12.52
CA GLU A 589 22.67 15.54 -13.72
C GLU A 589 22.43 14.73 -15.01
N TYR A 590 22.29 13.41 -14.89
CA TYR A 590 22.10 12.49 -16.03
C TYR A 590 20.63 12.11 -16.31
N ALA A 591 19.66 12.78 -15.68
CA ALA A 591 18.24 12.54 -15.97
C ALA A 591 17.87 12.96 -17.40
N LYS A 592 16.96 12.24 -18.05
CA LYS A 592 16.56 12.56 -19.43
C LYS A 592 15.71 13.83 -19.46
N ALA A 593 15.91 14.68 -20.47
CA ALA A 593 15.17 15.94 -20.60
C ALA A 593 13.64 15.78 -20.64
N GLU A 594 13.15 14.70 -21.26
CA GLU A 594 11.71 14.39 -21.32
C GLU A 594 11.14 14.06 -19.94
N GLU A 595 11.85 13.26 -19.14
CA GLU A 595 11.48 12.92 -17.77
C GLU A 595 11.49 14.19 -16.91
N ILE A 596 12.54 15.01 -17.01
CA ILE A 596 12.64 16.29 -16.28
C ILE A 596 11.40 17.15 -16.53
N LYS A 597 11.06 17.39 -17.80
CA LYS A 597 9.90 18.20 -18.18
C LYS A 597 8.59 17.67 -17.58
N GLU A 598 8.44 16.35 -17.54
CA GLU A 598 7.23 15.71 -17.02
C GLU A 598 7.08 15.87 -15.49
N PHE A 599 8.17 15.65 -14.74
CA PHE A 599 8.18 15.80 -13.29
C PHE A 599 8.19 17.28 -12.86
N GLU A 600 8.78 18.19 -13.63
CA GLU A 600 8.67 19.63 -13.41
C GLU A 600 7.22 20.13 -13.53
N ALA A 601 6.46 19.62 -14.50
CA ALA A 601 5.03 19.91 -14.58
C ALA A 601 4.29 19.47 -13.32
N THR A 602 4.72 18.35 -12.72
CA THR A 602 4.16 17.83 -11.47
C THR A 602 4.53 18.70 -10.26
N ASN A 603 5.77 19.21 -10.21
CA ASN A 603 6.18 20.20 -9.21
C ASN A 603 5.34 21.48 -9.29
N LYS A 604 5.04 21.97 -10.50
CA LYS A 604 4.14 23.12 -10.70
C LYS A 604 2.74 22.88 -10.17
N ASP A 605 2.21 21.67 -10.26
CA ASP A 605 0.90 21.34 -9.70
C ASP A 605 0.93 21.32 -8.16
N LEU A 606 2.02 20.85 -7.55
CA LEU A 606 2.22 20.95 -6.10
C LEU A 606 2.35 22.40 -5.62
N GLU A 607 3.06 23.26 -6.37
CA GLU A 607 3.17 24.68 -6.07
C GLU A 607 1.79 25.37 -6.09
N LYS A 608 0.97 25.10 -7.11
CA LYS A 608 -0.40 25.63 -7.17
C LYS A 608 -1.24 25.20 -5.97
N LEU A 609 -1.16 23.92 -5.57
CA LEU A 609 -1.88 23.42 -4.40
C LEU A 609 -1.38 24.09 -3.11
N THR A 610 -0.05 24.19 -2.93
CA THR A 610 0.58 24.81 -1.76
C THR A 610 0.10 26.26 -1.61
N ASN A 611 0.21 27.05 -2.68
CA ASN A 611 -0.21 28.46 -2.68
C ASN A 611 -1.71 28.59 -2.38
N MET A 612 -2.55 27.72 -2.94
CA MET A 612 -4.00 27.74 -2.70
C MET A 612 -4.35 27.47 -1.22
N ILE A 613 -3.70 26.47 -0.61
CA ILE A 613 -3.95 26.14 0.81
C ILE A 613 -3.47 27.28 1.71
N GLU A 614 -2.27 27.82 1.49
CA GLU A 614 -1.74 28.93 2.28
C GLU A 614 -2.59 30.20 2.16
N GLU A 615 -3.13 30.50 0.97
CA GLU A 615 -4.03 31.63 0.76
C GLU A 615 -5.36 31.47 1.51
N ILE A 616 -5.90 30.26 1.52
CA ILE A 616 -7.12 29.93 2.25
C ILE A 616 -6.88 30.03 3.76
N ASP A 617 -5.77 29.50 4.27
CA ASP A 617 -5.45 29.51 5.69
C ASP A 617 -5.29 30.94 6.24
N LYS A 618 -4.50 31.77 5.54
CA LYS A 618 -4.27 33.19 5.90
C LYS A 618 -5.54 34.04 5.93
N LYS A 619 -6.53 33.73 5.09
CA LYS A 619 -7.74 34.55 4.93
C LYS A 619 -8.97 34.02 5.69
N LEU A 620 -9.05 32.72 5.93
CA LEU A 620 -10.28 32.05 6.38
C LEU A 620 -10.15 31.34 7.74
N ASN A 621 -9.01 31.45 8.44
CA ASN A 621 -8.75 30.82 9.76
C ASN A 621 -9.12 29.32 9.76
N PHE A 622 -8.52 28.54 8.86
CA PHE A 622 -8.72 27.09 8.87
C PHE A 622 -8.01 26.50 10.10
N ARG A 623 -8.77 25.92 11.03
CA ARG A 623 -8.20 24.89 11.92
C ARG A 623 -8.11 23.62 11.08
N THR A 624 -6.90 23.27 10.64
CA THR A 624 -6.56 21.96 10.06
C THR A 624 -6.98 20.83 10.98
#